data_AF-A0A5B7BTF0-F1
#
_entry.id   AF-A0A5B7BTF0-F1
#
_cell.length_a   1.000
_cell.length_b   1.000
_cell.length_c   1.000
_cell.angle_alpha   90.00
_cell.angle_beta   90.00
_cell.angle_gamma   90.00
#
_symmetry.space_group_name_H-M   'P 1'
#
loop_
_entity.id
_entity.type
_entity.pdbx_description
1 polymer ?
#
loop_
_entity_poly.entity_id
_entity_poly.type
_entity_poly.pdbx_seq_one_letter_code
_entity_poly.pdbx_strand_id
1 'polypeptide(L)'
;MAMAKAVEQFCNRQLDEKMKTLKSKLEHLSCRETDVNAELEAAESRSGKKRKNEVENWLRNVERKKNEFQRLEQEVSQSSIFSHYSLGNQAEKMITEVSELFELGTFPRGLLLDIPETKGAPFLTKTLIGEAFKQNKQKILACLNKDNILGIAIYGMGGAGKTTLATHIYNLLSKDFSNFDYVYWVTVSNDFSIYKLQNDIAKMVKLDLSDEDDVRRRAAKLSKALIQRKKCLLILDDVWKHFRPEEVGIPVCVNGCKLILTTRSLDVCRRMGCQENIKVEPLSEKEAWNLFSENLGNGMALPPDIKEIAMSVAKICAGLPLGIIAMAGGMKGVNDIHEWRNVLEELEMCMTEQRDMEAEVFPILKFSYHRLQDAKLQLCFLYCALYPEDFKIERDELIGYFIAEGLIDRRKSRQAKFDMGHTLLNRLENACLLEGCQSDRKRWVKMHDLMREMALEITRVSPRFMIKAGLQMRKIPDEQDWMEDLEKVSLVMNRIEVPPGTSPRCPRLSTLLLQRNWFLERIPNSFFVHMRALRVLDLSHTSIGNLPDTLSDLESLTAL
;
A
#
# COMPACT_ATOMS: atom_id res chain seq x y z
N MET A 1 -61.72 -37.95 -36.27
CA MET A 1 -60.43 -37.51 -36.87
C MET A 1 -60.41 -36.01 -37.20
N ALA A 2 -61.46 -35.43 -37.80
CA ALA A 2 -61.53 -33.99 -38.09
C ALA A 2 -61.52 -33.07 -36.84
N MET A 3 -62.19 -33.48 -35.76
CA MET A 3 -62.27 -32.69 -34.51
C MET A 3 -60.92 -32.60 -33.78
N ALA A 4 -60.10 -33.67 -33.83
CA ALA A 4 -58.76 -33.69 -33.21
C ALA A 4 -57.78 -32.75 -33.93
N LYS A 5 -57.78 -32.74 -35.27
CA LYS A 5 -56.98 -31.80 -36.09
C LYS A 5 -57.37 -30.33 -35.89
N ALA A 6 -58.65 -30.06 -35.65
CA ALA A 6 -59.12 -28.70 -35.38
C ALA A 6 -58.67 -28.18 -34.01
N VAL A 7 -58.74 -29.01 -32.97
CA VAL A 7 -58.22 -28.69 -31.63
C VAL A 7 -56.70 -28.49 -31.66
N GLU A 8 -56.00 -29.33 -32.42
CA GLU A 8 -54.55 -29.23 -32.64
C GLU A 8 -54.12 -27.92 -33.31
N GLN A 9 -54.76 -27.54 -34.42
CA GLN A 9 -54.49 -26.25 -35.08
C GLN A 9 -54.81 -25.05 -34.17
N PHE A 10 -55.83 -25.16 -33.32
CA PHE A 10 -56.19 -24.12 -32.36
C PHE A 10 -55.13 -23.97 -31.26
N CYS A 11 -54.65 -25.07 -30.68
CA CYS A 11 -53.60 -25.05 -29.67
C CYS A 11 -52.26 -24.52 -30.21
N ASN A 12 -51.90 -24.84 -31.45
CA ASN A 12 -50.69 -24.31 -32.08
C ASN A 12 -50.76 -22.79 -32.29
N ARG A 13 -51.89 -22.27 -32.79
CA ARG A 13 -52.07 -20.82 -32.95
C ARG A 13 -52.00 -20.09 -31.61
N GLN A 14 -52.60 -20.64 -30.55
CA GLN A 14 -52.52 -20.02 -29.23
C GLN A 14 -51.10 -20.02 -28.64
N LEU A 15 -50.33 -21.09 -28.84
CA LEU A 15 -48.95 -21.14 -28.39
C LEU A 15 -48.08 -20.13 -29.14
N ASP A 16 -48.23 -20.04 -30.47
CA ASP A 16 -47.49 -19.09 -31.30
C ASP A 16 -47.79 -17.63 -30.90
N GLU A 17 -49.06 -17.30 -30.65
CA GLU A 17 -49.45 -15.98 -30.14
C GLU A 17 -48.81 -15.68 -28.79
N LYS A 18 -48.87 -16.63 -27.84
CA LYS A 18 -48.25 -16.50 -26.51
C LYS A 18 -46.73 -16.32 -26.62
N MET A 19 -46.06 -17.11 -27.44
CA MET A 19 -44.61 -16.99 -27.65
C MET A 19 -44.24 -15.64 -28.27
N LYS A 20 -45.03 -15.14 -29.22
CA LYS A 20 -44.85 -13.80 -29.81
C LYS A 20 -45.05 -12.69 -28.79
N THR A 21 -46.09 -12.79 -27.94
CA THR A 21 -46.31 -11.84 -26.84
C THR A 21 -45.18 -11.87 -25.82
N LEU A 22 -44.74 -13.07 -25.43
CA LEU A 22 -43.63 -13.25 -24.49
C LEU A 22 -42.35 -12.63 -25.03
N LYS A 23 -42.01 -12.90 -26.30
CA LYS A 23 -40.84 -12.32 -26.99
C LYS A 23 -40.87 -10.79 -26.98
N SER A 24 -42.00 -10.19 -27.35
CA SER A 24 -42.17 -8.74 -27.32
C SER A 24 -41.99 -8.15 -25.92
N LYS A 25 -42.57 -8.77 -24.88
CA LYS A 25 -42.36 -8.33 -23.49
C LYS A 25 -40.92 -8.49 -23.03
N LEU A 26 -40.23 -9.55 -23.44
CA LEU A 26 -38.83 -9.79 -23.13
C LEU A 26 -37.92 -8.75 -23.80
N GLU A 27 -38.23 -8.34 -25.03
CA GLU A 27 -37.55 -7.25 -25.73
C GLU A 27 -37.69 -5.93 -24.96
N HIS A 28 -38.91 -5.59 -24.52
CA HIS A 28 -39.13 -4.41 -23.68
C HIS A 28 -38.36 -4.46 -22.35
N LEU A 29 -38.32 -5.62 -21.69
CA LEU A 29 -37.53 -5.82 -20.47
C LEU A 29 -36.04 -5.66 -20.75
N SER A 30 -35.55 -6.15 -21.89
CA SER A 30 -34.16 -5.99 -22.30
C SER A 30 -33.79 -4.53 -22.56
N CYS A 31 -34.68 -3.74 -23.19
CA CYS A 31 -34.45 -2.31 -23.35
C CYS A 31 -34.32 -1.61 -22.00
N ARG A 32 -35.21 -1.92 -21.05
CA ARG A 32 -35.15 -1.37 -19.68
C ARG A 32 -33.86 -1.76 -18.97
N GLU A 33 -33.41 -3.00 -19.13
CA GLU A 33 -32.15 -3.46 -18.57
C GLU A 33 -30.97 -2.66 -19.12
N THR A 34 -30.91 -2.39 -20.42
CA THR A 34 -29.88 -1.51 -21.01
C THR A 34 -29.93 -0.10 -20.44
N ASP A 35 -31.12 0.49 -20.27
CA ASP A 35 -31.24 1.83 -19.69
C ASP A 35 -30.76 1.86 -18.23
N VAL A 36 -31.16 0.88 -17.43
CA VAL A 36 -30.72 0.72 -16.03
C VAL A 36 -29.20 0.51 -15.95
N ASN A 37 -28.63 -0.33 -16.81
CA ASN A 37 -27.18 -0.54 -16.86
C ASN A 37 -26.42 0.71 -17.30
N ALA A 38 -26.92 1.46 -18.29
CA ALA A 38 -26.32 2.72 -18.70
C ALA A 38 -26.37 3.78 -17.58
N GLU A 39 -27.48 3.86 -16.84
CA GLU A 39 -27.60 4.75 -15.68
C GLU A 39 -26.66 4.32 -14.54
N LEU A 40 -26.55 3.01 -14.29
CA LEU A 40 -25.62 2.44 -13.31
C LEU A 40 -24.18 2.73 -13.70
N GLU A 41 -23.76 2.50 -14.94
CA GLU A 41 -22.40 2.83 -15.40
C GLU A 41 -22.12 4.34 -15.29
N ALA A 42 -23.07 5.18 -15.70
CA ALA A 42 -22.94 6.63 -15.60
C ALA A 42 -22.84 7.11 -14.14
N ALA A 43 -23.48 6.42 -13.21
CA ALA A 43 -23.57 6.84 -11.82
C ALA A 43 -22.61 6.10 -10.86
N GLU A 44 -22.18 4.87 -11.16
CA GLU A 44 -21.06 4.16 -10.53
C GLU A 44 -19.74 4.84 -10.90
N SER A 45 -19.66 5.48 -12.07
CA SER A 45 -18.55 6.39 -12.42
C SER A 45 -18.51 7.68 -11.57
N ARG A 46 -19.52 7.93 -10.73
CA ARG A 46 -19.49 8.96 -9.67
C ARG A 46 -19.14 8.25 -8.38
N SER A 47 -17.87 8.33 -7.99
CA SER A 47 -17.36 7.69 -6.79
C SER A 47 -18.23 7.95 -5.54
N GLY A 48 -18.53 6.90 -4.79
CA GLY A 48 -19.26 6.97 -3.51
C GLY A 48 -20.69 6.43 -3.55
N LYS A 49 -21.17 5.87 -4.66
CA LYS A 49 -22.49 5.24 -4.74
C LYS A 49 -22.38 3.73 -4.94
N LYS A 50 -23.19 2.95 -4.21
CA LYS A 50 -23.34 1.50 -4.42
C LYS A 50 -24.65 1.22 -5.14
N ARG A 51 -24.64 0.30 -6.09
CA ARG A 51 -25.87 -0.37 -6.54
C ARG A 51 -26.63 -0.95 -5.37
N LYS A 52 -27.94 -0.70 -5.32
CA LYS A 52 -28.81 -1.34 -4.34
C LYS A 52 -28.91 -2.84 -4.63
N ASN A 53 -29.00 -3.62 -3.56
CA ASN A 53 -29.21 -5.07 -3.66
C ASN A 53 -30.51 -5.41 -4.43
N GLU A 54 -31.53 -4.56 -4.37
CA GLU A 54 -32.78 -4.76 -5.13
C GLU A 54 -32.56 -4.70 -6.65
N VAL A 55 -31.71 -3.77 -7.11
CA VAL A 55 -31.35 -3.60 -8.52
C VAL A 55 -30.50 -4.77 -9.01
N GLU A 56 -29.54 -5.20 -8.20
CA GLU A 56 -28.69 -6.34 -8.53
C GLU A 56 -29.49 -7.66 -8.60
N ASN A 57 -30.41 -7.87 -7.66
CA ASN A 57 -31.31 -9.02 -7.70
C ASN A 57 -32.24 -8.97 -8.92
N TRP A 58 -32.71 -7.78 -9.31
CA TRP A 58 -33.53 -7.58 -10.50
C TRP A 58 -32.77 -7.95 -11.78
N LEU A 59 -31.56 -7.43 -11.99
CA LEU A 59 -30.72 -7.76 -13.16
C LEU A 59 -30.49 -9.27 -13.28
N ARG A 60 -30.16 -9.94 -12.17
CA ARG A 60 -29.98 -11.40 -12.15
C ARG A 60 -31.28 -12.14 -12.53
N ASN A 61 -32.43 -11.62 -12.12
CA ASN A 61 -33.72 -12.20 -12.49
C ASN A 61 -34.07 -11.96 -13.98
N VAL A 62 -33.72 -10.80 -14.55
CA VAL A 62 -33.88 -10.53 -15.99
C VAL A 62 -33.07 -11.54 -16.80
N GLU A 63 -31.79 -11.70 -16.47
CA GLU A 63 -30.89 -12.64 -17.15
C GLU A 63 -31.39 -14.09 -17.03
N ARG A 64 -31.84 -14.49 -15.84
CA ARG A 64 -32.46 -15.82 -15.64
C ARG A 64 -33.68 -16.03 -16.54
N LYS A 65 -34.56 -15.02 -16.68
CA LYS A 65 -35.75 -15.11 -17.54
C LYS A 65 -35.41 -15.16 -19.02
N LYS A 66 -34.37 -14.46 -19.46
CA LYS A 66 -33.83 -14.58 -20.83
C LYS A 66 -33.36 -16.01 -21.14
N ASN A 67 -32.62 -16.62 -20.21
CA ASN A 67 -32.15 -17.99 -20.35
C ASN A 67 -33.29 -19.04 -20.26
N GLU A 68 -34.33 -18.79 -19.46
CA GLU A 68 -35.55 -19.62 -19.46
C GLU A 68 -36.33 -19.50 -20.78
N PHE A 69 -36.46 -18.30 -21.34
CA PHE A 69 -37.10 -18.09 -22.63
C PHE A 69 -36.37 -18.81 -23.77
N GLN A 70 -35.03 -18.74 -23.82
CA GLN A 70 -34.24 -19.45 -24.84
C GLN A 70 -34.45 -20.97 -24.79
N ARG A 71 -34.51 -21.54 -23.57
CA ARG A 71 -34.83 -22.97 -23.40
C ARG A 71 -36.24 -23.29 -23.86
N LEU A 72 -37.22 -22.46 -23.51
CA LEU A 72 -38.60 -22.63 -23.95
C LEU A 72 -38.73 -22.53 -25.48
N GLU A 73 -38.02 -21.59 -26.13
CA GLU A 73 -38.01 -21.43 -27.59
C GLU A 73 -37.39 -22.66 -28.28
N GLN A 74 -36.34 -23.24 -27.71
CA GLN A 74 -35.75 -24.50 -28.19
C GLN A 74 -36.71 -25.68 -28.02
N GLU A 75 -37.37 -25.80 -26.87
CA GLU A 75 -38.35 -26.86 -26.61
C GLU A 75 -39.55 -26.78 -27.56
N VAL A 76 -40.09 -25.58 -27.78
CA VAL A 76 -41.18 -25.36 -28.75
C VAL A 76 -40.73 -25.79 -30.16
N SER A 77 -39.49 -25.50 -30.54
CA SER A 77 -38.93 -25.86 -31.86
C SER A 77 -38.68 -27.36 -32.05
N GLN A 78 -38.50 -28.12 -30.97
CA GLN A 78 -38.15 -29.56 -31.00
C GLN A 78 -39.31 -30.50 -30.62
N SER A 79 -40.41 -29.95 -30.13
CA SER A 79 -41.49 -30.73 -29.52
C SER A 79 -42.50 -31.33 -30.50
N SER A 80 -43.12 -32.45 -30.10
CA SER A 80 -44.22 -33.08 -30.84
C SER A 80 -45.58 -32.50 -30.43
N ILE A 81 -46.56 -32.61 -31.32
CA ILE A 81 -47.93 -32.05 -31.23
C ILE A 81 -48.64 -32.21 -29.86
N PHE A 82 -48.34 -33.25 -29.07
CA PHE A 82 -49.03 -33.53 -27.79
C PHE A 82 -48.55 -32.71 -26.58
N SER A 83 -47.43 -31.96 -26.66
CA SER A 83 -46.90 -31.15 -25.53
C SER A 83 -47.27 -29.66 -25.57
N HIS A 84 -48.00 -29.19 -26.59
CA HIS A 84 -48.29 -27.77 -26.81
C HIS A 84 -49.15 -27.12 -25.71
N TYR A 85 -50.02 -27.88 -25.04
CA TYR A 85 -50.82 -27.37 -23.92
C TYR A 85 -49.95 -27.03 -22.70
N SER A 86 -49.01 -27.90 -22.35
CA SER A 86 -48.07 -27.68 -21.24
C SER A 86 -47.13 -26.51 -21.53
N LEU A 87 -46.60 -26.44 -22.75
CA LEU A 87 -45.74 -25.32 -23.19
C LEU A 87 -46.50 -23.99 -23.21
N GLY A 88 -47.79 -24.00 -23.58
CA GLY A 88 -48.65 -22.81 -23.55
C GLY A 88 -48.90 -22.27 -22.15
N ASN A 89 -49.02 -23.15 -21.15
CA ASN A 89 -49.14 -22.75 -19.74
C ASN A 89 -47.80 -22.22 -19.19
N GLN A 90 -46.67 -22.80 -19.61
CA GLN A 90 -45.36 -22.28 -19.24
C GLN A 90 -45.09 -20.90 -19.85
N ALA A 91 -45.42 -20.70 -21.13
CA ALA A 91 -45.32 -19.40 -21.78
C ALA A 91 -46.20 -18.35 -21.09
N GLU A 92 -47.43 -18.70 -20.73
CA GLU A 92 -48.36 -17.80 -20.02
C GLU A 92 -47.85 -17.43 -18.62
N LYS A 93 -47.33 -18.41 -17.87
CA LYS A 93 -46.67 -18.14 -16.58
C LYS A 93 -45.50 -17.18 -16.76
N MET A 94 -44.66 -17.41 -17.76
CA MET A 94 -43.49 -16.57 -18.03
C MET A 94 -43.90 -15.15 -18.47
N ILE A 95 -44.99 -14.99 -19.24
CA ILE A 95 -45.54 -13.68 -19.60
C ILE A 95 -45.89 -12.87 -18.35
N THR A 96 -46.55 -13.50 -17.38
CA THR A 96 -46.91 -12.84 -16.11
C THR A 96 -45.67 -12.44 -15.34
N GLU A 97 -44.72 -13.36 -15.17
CA GLU A 97 -43.48 -13.10 -14.43
C GLU A 97 -42.60 -12.02 -15.08
N VAL A 98 -42.50 -12.00 -16.41
CA VAL A 98 -41.77 -10.94 -17.16
C VAL A 98 -42.46 -9.60 -17.01
N SER A 99 -43.80 -9.58 -16.98
CA SER A 99 -44.58 -8.36 -16.76
C SER A 99 -44.36 -7.81 -15.34
N GLU A 100 -44.39 -8.66 -14.33
CA GLU A 100 -44.08 -8.28 -12.95
C GLU A 100 -42.64 -7.75 -12.83
N LEU A 101 -41.68 -8.42 -13.48
CA LEU A 101 -40.29 -7.97 -13.49
C LEU A 101 -40.16 -6.58 -14.13
N PHE A 102 -40.89 -6.31 -15.20
CA PHE A 102 -40.87 -5.02 -15.88
C PHE A 102 -41.33 -3.88 -14.96
N GLU A 103 -42.38 -4.11 -14.16
CA GLU A 103 -42.88 -3.14 -13.17
C GLU A 103 -41.88 -2.93 -12.02
N LEU A 104 -41.26 -4.00 -11.53
CA LEU A 104 -40.22 -3.92 -10.50
C LEU A 104 -38.97 -3.15 -10.97
N GLY A 105 -38.73 -3.09 -12.28
CA GLY A 105 -37.63 -2.35 -12.90
C GLY A 105 -37.84 -0.84 -13.00
N THR A 106 -38.80 -0.26 -12.28
CA THR A 106 -39.08 1.20 -12.26
C THR A 106 -38.29 1.95 -11.19
N PHE A 107 -37.85 1.27 -10.12
CA PHE A 107 -37.02 1.81 -9.03
C PHE A 107 -37.32 3.27 -8.62
N PRO A 108 -38.53 3.58 -8.13
CA PRO A 108 -38.96 4.97 -7.84
C PRO A 108 -38.12 5.66 -6.75
N ARG A 109 -37.37 4.91 -5.94
CA ARG A 109 -36.44 5.45 -4.93
C ARG A 109 -34.99 5.53 -5.43
N GLY A 110 -34.78 5.48 -6.75
CA GLY A 110 -33.48 5.48 -7.40
C GLY A 110 -32.73 4.14 -7.34
N LEU A 111 -31.69 4.01 -8.16
CA LEU A 111 -30.93 2.77 -8.36
C LEU A 111 -29.80 2.54 -7.33
N LEU A 112 -29.42 3.59 -6.62
CA LEU A 112 -28.16 3.64 -5.87
C LEU A 112 -28.37 4.02 -4.40
N LEU A 113 -27.45 3.58 -3.56
CA LEU A 113 -27.25 4.07 -2.20
C LEU A 113 -26.03 4.99 -2.20
N ASP A 114 -26.17 6.14 -1.57
CA ASP A 114 -25.01 6.94 -1.20
C ASP A 114 -24.25 6.17 -0.10
N ILE A 115 -23.04 5.72 -0.41
CA ILE A 115 -22.11 5.27 0.60
C ILE A 115 -21.41 6.54 1.08
N PRO A 116 -21.50 6.88 2.37
CA PRO A 116 -20.57 7.85 2.93
C PRO A 116 -19.17 7.28 2.70
N GLU A 117 -18.41 7.84 1.75
CA GLU A 117 -16.99 7.56 1.65
C GLU A 117 -16.41 7.97 3.00
N THR A 118 -15.98 6.98 3.79
CA THR A 118 -15.34 7.24 5.06
C THR A 118 -14.10 8.09 4.79
N LYS A 119 -14.11 9.34 5.26
CA LYS A 119 -12.88 10.13 5.40
C LYS A 119 -11.86 9.23 6.10
N GLY A 120 -10.68 9.07 5.51
CA GLY A 120 -9.74 8.04 5.91
C GLY A 120 -9.51 8.04 7.42
N ALA A 121 -9.26 6.85 7.99
CA ALA A 121 -9.03 6.72 9.42
C ALA A 121 -7.86 7.62 9.87
N PRO A 122 -7.95 8.26 11.04
CA PRO A 122 -6.85 9.05 11.55
C PRO A 122 -5.62 8.17 11.75
N PHE A 123 -4.45 8.66 11.35
CA PHE A 123 -3.19 7.98 11.59
C PHE A 123 -2.78 8.12 13.06
N LEU A 124 -2.08 7.13 13.57
CA LEU A 124 -1.36 7.26 14.83
C LEU A 124 -0.33 8.38 14.66
N THR A 125 -0.31 9.30 15.62
CA THR A 125 0.63 10.42 15.59
C THR A 125 1.19 10.66 16.97
N LYS A 126 2.50 10.96 17.03
CA LYS A 126 3.18 11.38 18.26
C LYS A 126 2.84 12.85 18.54
N THR A 127 2.99 13.26 19.80
CA THR A 127 2.76 14.66 20.20
C THR A 127 3.64 15.59 19.38
N LEU A 128 3.06 16.67 18.88
CA LEU A 128 3.79 17.70 18.16
C LEU A 128 4.64 18.48 19.17
N ILE A 129 5.97 18.32 19.11
CA ILE A 129 6.91 19.00 20.01
C ILE A 129 7.45 20.24 19.30
N GLY A 130 7.46 21.35 20.03
CA GLY A 130 8.09 22.59 19.62
C GLY A 130 7.14 23.68 19.11
N GLU A 131 7.54 24.92 19.34
CA GLU A 131 6.79 26.13 18.96
C GLU A 131 6.77 26.31 17.45
N ALA A 132 7.91 26.08 16.79
CA ALA A 132 8.02 26.16 15.33
C ALA A 132 7.04 25.21 14.62
N PHE A 133 6.89 23.99 15.14
CA PHE A 133 5.93 23.02 14.63
C PHE A 133 4.48 23.49 14.76
N LYS A 134 4.11 24.10 15.91
CA LYS A 134 2.77 24.65 16.14
C LYS A 134 2.48 25.84 15.22
N GLN A 135 3.46 26.72 15.05
CA GLN A 135 3.37 27.87 14.15
C GLN A 135 3.23 27.43 12.68
N ASN A 136 4.07 26.48 12.24
CA ASN A 136 3.98 25.91 10.90
C ASN A 136 2.63 25.23 10.65
N LYS A 137 2.11 24.49 11.64
CA LYS A 137 0.75 23.92 11.58
C LYS A 137 -0.31 25.00 11.36
N GLN A 138 -0.29 26.07 12.15
CA GLN A 138 -1.24 27.18 12.00
C GLN A 138 -1.10 27.88 10.64
N LYS A 139 0.13 28.09 10.17
CA LYS A 139 0.42 28.67 8.85
C LYS A 139 -0.16 27.82 7.73
N ILE A 140 0.04 26.50 7.76
CA ILE A 140 -0.54 25.57 6.77
C ILE A 140 -2.06 25.71 6.74
N LEU A 141 -2.71 25.68 7.91
CA LEU A 141 -4.17 25.79 8.01
C LEU A 141 -4.68 27.15 7.47
N ALA A 142 -3.99 28.24 7.76
CA ALA A 142 -4.32 29.55 7.23
C ALA A 142 -4.15 29.61 5.69
N CYS A 143 -3.11 28.98 5.16
CA CYS A 143 -2.87 28.89 3.71
C CYS A 143 -3.93 28.05 3.00
N LEU A 144 -4.36 26.92 3.60
CA LEU A 144 -5.40 26.05 3.04
C LEU A 144 -6.75 26.76 2.88
N ASN A 145 -7.04 27.78 3.69
CA ASN A 145 -8.27 28.55 3.59
C ASN A 145 -8.26 29.63 2.49
N LYS A 146 -7.13 29.88 1.82
CA LYS A 146 -7.05 30.88 0.74
C LYS A 146 -7.24 30.22 -0.63
N ASP A 147 -8.10 30.77 -1.48
CA ASP A 147 -8.41 30.20 -2.79
C ASP A 147 -7.27 30.31 -3.81
N ASN A 148 -6.38 31.29 -3.64
CA ASN A 148 -5.21 31.48 -4.49
C ASN A 148 -4.05 30.50 -4.19
N ILE A 149 -4.14 29.76 -3.08
CA ILE A 149 -3.14 28.75 -2.70
C ILE A 149 -3.72 27.37 -3.01
N LEU A 150 -3.19 26.77 -4.07
CA LEU A 150 -3.58 25.44 -4.54
C LEU A 150 -2.57 24.37 -4.17
N GLY A 151 -1.30 24.74 -3.96
CA GLY A 151 -0.19 23.86 -3.63
C GLY A 151 0.63 24.42 -2.47
N ILE A 152 0.83 23.60 -1.43
CA ILE A 152 1.68 23.90 -0.28
C ILE A 152 2.79 22.84 -0.21
N ALA A 153 4.04 23.26 -0.22
CA ALA A 153 5.17 22.36 0.01
C ALA A 153 5.72 22.52 1.42
N ILE A 154 5.90 21.40 2.12
CA ILE A 154 6.56 21.31 3.42
C ILE A 154 7.94 20.72 3.16
N TYR A 155 9.01 21.49 3.37
CA TYR A 155 10.36 21.06 3.05
C TYR A 155 11.35 21.24 4.20
N GLY A 156 12.47 20.52 4.14
CA GLY A 156 13.46 20.51 5.21
C GLY A 156 14.24 19.19 5.25
N MET A 157 15.24 19.14 6.12
CA MET A 157 16.18 18.01 6.20
C MET A 157 15.49 16.66 6.50
N GLY A 158 16.16 15.56 6.15
CA GLY A 158 15.77 14.21 6.56
C GLY A 158 15.65 14.12 8.08
N GLY A 159 14.60 13.49 8.60
CA GLY A 159 14.42 13.31 10.04
C GLY A 159 13.91 14.54 10.79
N ALA A 160 13.73 15.69 10.11
CA ALA A 160 13.24 16.94 10.70
C ALA A 160 11.75 16.90 11.14
N GLY A 161 10.97 15.87 10.76
CA GLY A 161 9.58 15.71 11.19
C GLY A 161 8.50 16.26 10.25
N LYS A 162 8.81 16.44 8.96
CA LYS A 162 7.86 16.90 7.92
C LYS A 162 6.61 16.02 7.82
N THR A 163 6.80 14.70 7.71
CA THR A 163 5.74 13.70 7.68
C THR A 163 4.87 13.76 8.94
N THR A 164 5.47 13.97 10.11
CA THR A 164 4.73 14.16 11.36
C THR A 164 3.85 15.41 11.29
N LEU A 165 4.37 16.54 10.82
CA LEU A 165 3.58 17.77 10.65
C LEU A 165 2.41 17.56 9.68
N ALA A 166 2.66 16.95 8.51
CA ALA A 166 1.61 16.64 7.53
C ALA A 166 0.56 15.67 8.12
N THR A 167 0.98 14.67 8.89
CA THR A 167 0.08 13.72 9.57
C THR A 167 -0.87 14.42 10.53
N HIS A 168 -0.38 15.41 11.28
CA HIS A 168 -1.22 16.22 12.17
C HIS A 168 -2.24 17.09 11.40
N ILE A 169 -1.87 17.58 10.22
CA ILE A 169 -2.79 18.30 9.33
C ILE A 169 -3.85 17.35 8.79
N TYR A 170 -3.45 16.20 8.26
CA TYR A 170 -4.35 15.14 7.77
C TYR A 170 -5.37 14.77 8.85
N ASN A 171 -4.91 14.40 10.05
CA ASN A 171 -5.78 13.98 11.15
C ASN A 171 -6.78 15.06 11.60
N LEU A 172 -6.41 16.33 11.48
CA LEU A 172 -7.30 17.44 11.82
C LEU A 172 -8.37 17.62 10.73
N LEU A 173 -7.96 17.63 9.46
CA LEU A 173 -8.87 17.82 8.32
C LEU A 173 -9.76 16.62 8.05
N SER A 174 -9.32 15.41 8.40
CA SER A 174 -10.15 14.21 8.33
C SER A 174 -11.27 14.20 9.38
N LYS A 175 -11.13 14.97 10.47
CA LYS A 175 -12.16 15.14 11.51
C LYS A 175 -13.08 16.34 11.27
N ASP A 176 -12.58 17.38 10.61
CA ASP A 176 -13.33 18.60 10.31
C ASP A 176 -14.12 18.45 8.99
N PHE A 177 -15.42 18.74 9.02
CA PHE A 177 -16.33 18.63 7.88
C PHE A 177 -16.52 19.93 7.10
N SER A 178 -15.86 21.02 7.51
CA SER A 178 -16.15 22.35 6.97
C SER A 178 -15.44 22.69 5.64
N ASN A 179 -14.16 22.29 5.50
CA ASN A 179 -13.31 22.84 4.43
C ASN A 179 -13.03 21.89 3.26
N PHE A 180 -12.92 20.59 3.50
CA PHE A 180 -12.66 19.58 2.47
C PHE A 180 -13.61 18.40 2.62
N ASP A 181 -14.19 17.96 1.49
CA ASP A 181 -15.06 16.80 1.46
C ASP A 181 -14.24 15.51 1.50
N TYR A 182 -13.05 15.54 0.86
CA TYR A 182 -12.14 14.40 0.73
C TYR A 182 -10.70 14.80 1.04
N VAL A 183 -10.03 14.03 1.90
CA VAL A 183 -8.60 14.18 2.19
C VAL A 183 -7.91 12.85 1.93
N TYR A 184 -6.98 12.84 0.97
CA TYR A 184 -6.23 11.67 0.56
C TYR A 184 -4.78 11.80 0.96
N TRP A 185 -4.21 10.69 1.44
CA TRP A 185 -2.79 10.59 1.76
C TRP A 185 -2.15 9.54 0.87
N VAL A 186 -1.07 9.90 0.19
CA VAL A 186 -0.28 8.99 -0.63
C VAL A 186 1.19 9.26 -0.34
N THR A 187 1.93 8.22 0.06
CA THR A 187 3.39 8.33 0.20
C THR A 187 4.06 8.01 -1.13
N VAL A 188 4.97 8.87 -1.57
CA VAL A 188 5.69 8.78 -2.84
C VAL A 188 7.05 8.16 -2.58
N SER A 189 7.21 6.90 -2.98
CA SER A 189 8.48 6.20 -2.78
C SER A 189 9.62 6.79 -3.62
N ASN A 190 10.86 6.69 -3.12
CA ASN A 190 12.07 7.11 -3.83
C ASN A 190 12.21 6.43 -5.22
N ASP A 191 11.78 5.16 -5.30
CA ASP A 191 11.66 4.40 -6.55
C ASP A 191 10.43 4.84 -7.36
N PHE A 192 10.44 6.11 -7.73
CA PHE A 192 9.32 6.83 -8.33
C PHE A 192 9.06 6.40 -9.77
N SER A 193 7.79 6.11 -10.08
CA SER A 193 7.27 6.14 -11.44
C SER A 193 5.86 6.70 -11.43
N ILE A 194 5.49 7.43 -12.51
CA ILE A 194 4.13 7.96 -12.68
C ILE A 194 3.10 6.83 -12.57
N TYR A 195 3.39 5.68 -13.17
CA TYR A 195 2.50 4.53 -13.13
C TYR A 195 2.24 4.00 -11.71
N LYS A 196 3.28 3.92 -10.87
CA LYS A 196 3.14 3.52 -9.45
C LYS A 196 2.30 4.54 -8.68
N LEU A 197 2.62 5.83 -8.82
CA LEU A 197 1.86 6.90 -8.16
C LEU A 197 0.39 6.92 -8.58
N GLN A 198 0.10 6.71 -9.88
CA GLN A 198 -1.27 6.58 -10.38
C GLN A 198 -2.02 5.41 -9.71
N ASN A 199 -1.38 4.25 -9.54
CA ASN A 199 -1.98 3.12 -8.83
C ASN A 199 -2.23 3.44 -7.35
N ASP A 200 -1.29 4.11 -6.68
CA ASP A 200 -1.41 4.39 -5.25
C ASP A 200 -2.50 5.45 -4.98
N ILE A 201 -2.63 6.46 -5.83
CA ILE A 201 -3.77 7.39 -5.82
C ILE A 201 -5.06 6.63 -6.13
N ALA A 202 -5.10 5.82 -7.20
CA ALA A 202 -6.29 5.06 -7.62
C ALA A 202 -6.84 4.18 -6.50
N LYS A 203 -5.98 3.45 -5.77
CA LYS A 203 -6.37 2.65 -4.60
C LYS A 203 -7.04 3.52 -3.53
N MET A 204 -6.45 4.68 -3.22
CA MET A 204 -6.97 5.57 -2.18
C MET A 204 -8.34 6.16 -2.58
N VAL A 205 -8.51 6.47 -3.87
CA VAL A 205 -9.77 6.96 -4.43
C VAL A 205 -10.68 5.82 -4.93
N LYS A 206 -10.40 4.56 -4.59
CA LYS A 206 -11.19 3.37 -4.99
C LYS A 206 -11.56 3.35 -6.48
N LEU A 207 -10.63 3.78 -7.34
CA LEU A 207 -10.76 3.74 -8.79
C LEU A 207 -10.02 2.50 -9.31
N ASP A 208 -10.68 1.68 -10.12
CA ASP A 208 -10.02 0.59 -10.81
C ASP A 208 -9.31 1.12 -12.07
N LEU A 209 -8.03 0.80 -12.19
CA LEU A 209 -7.19 1.08 -13.36
C LEU A 209 -6.51 -0.21 -13.87
N SER A 210 -6.97 -1.39 -13.45
CA SER A 210 -6.35 -2.66 -13.81
C SER A 210 -6.46 -3.01 -15.30
N ASP A 211 -7.46 -2.45 -15.98
CA ASP A 211 -7.77 -2.66 -17.40
C ASP A 211 -6.98 -1.75 -18.36
N GLU A 212 -6.24 -0.76 -17.85
CA GLU A 212 -5.62 0.28 -18.66
C GLU A 212 -4.15 0.47 -18.31
N ASP A 213 -3.27 0.10 -19.22
CA ASP A 213 -1.82 0.20 -19.05
C ASP A 213 -1.24 1.55 -19.51
N ASP A 214 -1.95 2.29 -20.36
CA ASP A 214 -1.45 3.57 -20.90
C ASP A 214 -1.50 4.69 -19.84
N VAL A 215 -0.32 5.22 -19.50
CA VAL A 215 -0.15 6.26 -18.47
C VAL A 215 -1.02 7.50 -18.72
N ARG A 216 -1.23 7.91 -19.99
CA ARG A 216 -2.02 9.12 -20.30
C ARG A 216 -3.51 8.86 -20.12
N ARG A 217 -4.01 7.70 -20.56
CA ARG A 217 -5.41 7.31 -20.35
C ARG A 217 -5.72 7.12 -18.86
N ARG A 218 -4.79 6.53 -18.10
CA ARG A 218 -4.87 6.44 -16.63
C ARG A 218 -4.96 7.82 -15.98
N ALA A 219 -4.14 8.78 -16.41
CA ALA A 219 -4.19 10.15 -15.93
C ALA A 219 -5.55 10.81 -16.20
N ALA A 220 -6.13 10.61 -17.39
CA ALA A 220 -7.46 11.11 -17.72
C ALA A 220 -8.57 10.49 -16.84
N LYS A 221 -8.53 9.17 -16.62
CA LYS A 221 -9.46 8.47 -15.70
C LYS A 221 -9.34 9.02 -14.27
N LEU A 222 -8.11 9.19 -13.75
CA LEU A 222 -7.85 9.73 -12.42
C LEU A 222 -8.31 11.17 -12.27
N SER A 223 -7.99 12.03 -13.24
CA SER A 223 -8.39 13.44 -13.22
C SER A 223 -9.90 13.59 -13.16
N LYS A 224 -10.63 12.82 -13.98
CA LYS A 224 -12.10 12.78 -13.94
C LYS A 224 -12.62 12.38 -12.55
N ALA A 225 -12.05 11.33 -11.95
CA ALA A 225 -12.47 10.83 -10.64
C ALA A 225 -12.16 11.80 -9.49
N LEU A 226 -11.07 12.57 -9.57
CA LEU A 226 -10.70 13.58 -8.58
C LEU A 226 -11.53 14.86 -8.72
N ILE A 227 -11.83 15.31 -9.94
CA ILE A 227 -12.69 16.49 -10.20
C ILE A 227 -14.12 16.26 -9.69
N GLN A 228 -14.64 15.04 -9.85
CA GLN A 228 -15.97 14.68 -9.36
C GLN A 228 -16.09 14.81 -7.84
N ARG A 229 -14.97 14.65 -7.11
CA ARG A 229 -14.87 14.73 -5.66
C ARG A 229 -14.56 16.14 -5.16
N LYS A 230 -15.38 17.09 -5.58
CA LYS A 230 -15.32 18.54 -5.24
C LYS A 230 -14.68 18.81 -3.86
N LYS A 231 -13.84 19.85 -3.76
CA LYS A 231 -13.09 20.19 -2.53
C LYS A 231 -12.24 19.03 -2.00
N CYS A 232 -11.39 18.47 -2.86
CA CYS A 232 -10.44 17.43 -2.52
C CYS A 232 -9.12 18.04 -2.02
N LEU A 233 -8.48 17.42 -1.04
CA LEU A 233 -7.10 17.67 -0.66
C LEU A 233 -6.30 16.38 -0.85
N LEU A 234 -5.24 16.44 -1.66
CA LEU A 234 -4.28 15.36 -1.83
C LEU A 234 -2.98 15.72 -1.11
N ILE A 235 -2.53 14.85 -0.21
CA ILE A 235 -1.26 14.95 0.49
C ILE A 235 -0.31 13.92 -0.12
N LEU A 236 0.75 14.40 -0.75
CA LEU A 236 1.85 13.60 -1.30
C LEU A 236 3.04 13.65 -0.34
N ASP A 237 3.22 12.60 0.45
CA ASP A 237 4.32 12.52 1.39
C ASP A 237 5.61 12.02 0.72
N ASP A 238 6.74 12.58 1.12
CA ASP A 238 8.10 12.23 0.73
C ASP A 238 8.42 12.28 -0.77
N VAL A 239 8.11 13.41 -1.43
CA VAL A 239 8.39 13.59 -2.87
C VAL A 239 9.89 13.83 -3.13
N TRP A 240 10.55 12.88 -3.79
CA TRP A 240 11.97 12.94 -4.12
C TRP A 240 12.29 13.69 -5.42
N LYS A 241 11.47 13.52 -6.45
CA LYS A 241 11.67 14.10 -7.79
C LYS A 241 10.44 14.89 -8.20
N HIS A 242 10.66 16.00 -8.89
CA HIS A 242 9.58 16.79 -9.46
C HIS A 242 8.94 16.06 -10.65
N PHE A 243 7.65 16.26 -10.83
CA PHE A 243 6.87 15.79 -11.96
C PHE A 243 5.71 16.75 -12.21
N ARG A 244 5.07 16.67 -13.37
CA ARG A 244 3.88 17.47 -13.65
C ARG A 244 2.64 16.80 -13.06
N PRO A 245 1.86 17.45 -12.17
CA PRO A 245 0.63 16.86 -11.63
C PRO A 245 -0.33 16.36 -12.72
N GLU A 246 -0.35 17.01 -13.87
CA GLU A 246 -1.16 16.66 -15.04
C GLU A 246 -0.77 15.31 -15.65
N GLU A 247 0.51 14.94 -15.63
CA GLU A 247 1.00 13.65 -16.13
C GLU A 247 0.50 12.49 -15.26
N VAL A 248 0.28 12.73 -13.96
CA VAL A 248 -0.32 11.77 -13.04
C VAL A 248 -1.84 11.75 -13.17
N GLY A 249 -2.44 12.89 -13.53
CA GLY A 249 -3.89 13.09 -13.53
C GLY A 249 -4.42 13.77 -12.28
N ILE A 250 -3.60 14.59 -11.61
CA ILE A 250 -3.98 15.37 -10.43
C ILE A 250 -4.49 16.76 -10.90
N PRO A 251 -5.78 17.07 -10.75
CA PRO A 251 -6.38 18.32 -11.22
C PRO A 251 -6.20 19.44 -10.19
N VAL A 252 -5.02 20.08 -10.19
CA VAL A 252 -4.71 21.19 -9.26
C VAL A 252 -5.42 22.47 -9.72
N CYS A 253 -6.61 22.74 -9.17
CA CYS A 253 -7.42 23.90 -9.55
C CYS A 253 -8.36 24.37 -8.42
N VAL A 254 -8.84 25.62 -8.54
CA VAL A 254 -9.82 26.22 -7.61
C VAL A 254 -11.12 25.41 -7.65
N ASN A 255 -11.68 25.09 -6.48
CA ASN A 255 -12.83 24.19 -6.31
C ASN A 255 -12.61 22.74 -6.79
N GLY A 256 -11.39 22.37 -7.19
CA GLY A 256 -10.98 21.01 -7.53
C GLY A 256 -10.16 20.36 -6.40
N CYS A 257 -8.91 20.01 -6.70
CA CYS A 257 -7.99 19.38 -5.76
C CYS A 257 -6.89 20.36 -5.31
N LYS A 258 -6.75 20.58 -4.00
CA LYS A 258 -5.56 21.21 -3.42
C LYS A 258 -4.49 20.15 -3.15
N LEU A 259 -3.23 20.57 -3.19
CA LEU A 259 -2.07 19.71 -3.02
C LEU A 259 -1.27 20.15 -1.79
N ILE A 260 -0.96 19.23 -0.89
CA ILE A 260 0.16 19.36 0.04
C ILE A 260 1.20 18.34 -0.40
N LEU A 261 2.46 18.73 -0.42
CA LEU A 261 3.55 17.78 -0.54
C LEU A 261 4.59 17.96 0.56
N THR A 262 5.25 16.87 0.95
CA THR A 262 6.46 16.94 1.79
C THR A 262 7.67 16.56 0.94
N THR A 263 8.81 17.20 1.14
CA THR A 263 10.04 16.89 0.38
C THR A 263 11.30 17.32 1.13
N ARG A 264 12.45 16.72 0.80
CA ARG A 264 13.75 17.18 1.31
C ARG A 264 14.30 18.38 0.51
N SER A 265 13.81 18.59 -0.72
CA SER A 265 14.41 19.52 -1.68
C SER A 265 13.55 20.76 -1.94
N LEU A 266 14.11 21.94 -1.69
CA LEU A 266 13.48 23.20 -2.09
C LEU A 266 13.33 23.33 -3.62
N ASP A 267 14.22 22.72 -4.39
CA ASP A 267 14.12 22.70 -5.86
C ASP A 267 12.88 21.92 -6.32
N VAL A 268 12.57 20.79 -5.68
CA VAL A 268 11.33 20.04 -5.93
C VAL A 268 10.11 20.94 -5.67
N CYS A 269 10.07 21.67 -4.55
CA CYS A 269 8.97 22.60 -4.25
C CYS A 269 8.74 23.61 -5.38
N ARG A 270 9.83 24.21 -5.88
CA ARG A 270 9.79 25.23 -6.95
C ARG A 270 9.30 24.64 -8.27
N ARG A 271 9.80 23.45 -8.63
CA ARG A 271 9.45 22.79 -9.90
C ARG A 271 8.05 22.16 -9.89
N MET A 272 7.54 21.78 -8.73
CA MET A 272 6.15 21.35 -8.56
C MET A 272 5.14 22.50 -8.62
N GLY A 273 5.61 23.77 -8.65
CA GLY A 273 4.74 24.94 -8.77
C GLY A 273 3.93 25.27 -7.50
N CYS A 274 4.40 24.86 -6.32
CA CYS A 274 3.72 25.20 -5.06
C CYS A 274 3.83 26.70 -4.77
N GLN A 275 2.70 27.33 -4.44
CA GLN A 275 2.62 28.77 -4.15
C GLN A 275 3.20 29.10 -2.77
N GLU A 276 3.05 28.20 -1.81
CA GLU A 276 3.57 28.38 -0.45
C GLU A 276 4.55 27.27 -0.08
N ASN A 277 5.71 27.68 0.40
CA ASN A 277 6.79 26.78 0.81
C ASN A 277 7.09 27.00 2.29
N ILE A 278 6.89 25.97 3.11
CA ILE A 278 7.05 26.01 4.56
C ILE A 278 8.27 25.16 4.93
N LYS A 279 9.30 25.83 5.44
CA LYS A 279 10.51 25.15 5.92
C LYS A 279 10.27 24.61 7.33
N VAL A 280 10.49 23.32 7.50
CA VAL A 280 10.58 22.67 8.82
C VAL A 280 12.04 22.71 9.23
N GLU A 281 12.34 23.61 10.15
CA GLU A 281 13.66 23.73 10.74
C GLU A 281 13.90 22.62 11.79
N PRO A 282 15.16 22.23 12.02
CA PRO A 282 15.51 21.43 13.18
C PRO A 282 15.04 22.08 14.50
N LEU A 283 14.84 21.25 15.52
CA LEU A 283 14.43 21.71 16.85
C LEU A 283 15.50 22.62 17.47
N SER A 284 15.06 23.63 18.21
CA SER A 284 15.97 24.40 19.06
C SER A 284 16.63 23.50 20.10
N GLU A 285 17.81 23.88 20.63
CA GLU A 285 18.52 23.09 21.64
C GLU A 285 17.62 22.72 22.84
N LYS A 286 16.75 23.64 23.27
CA LYS A 286 15.79 23.41 24.36
C LYS A 286 14.74 22.35 23.99
N GLU A 287 14.16 22.44 22.81
CA GLU A 287 13.16 21.48 22.34
C GLU A 287 13.77 20.10 22.07
N ALA A 288 14.99 20.08 21.51
CA ALA A 288 15.78 18.89 21.28
C ALA A 288 16.09 18.16 22.59
N TRP A 289 16.53 18.89 23.61
CA TRP A 289 16.76 18.35 24.94
C TRP A 289 15.49 17.80 25.60
N ASN A 290 14.36 18.51 25.47
CA ASN A 290 13.09 18.03 26.00
C ASN A 290 12.68 16.71 25.32
N LEU A 291 12.76 16.63 23.99
CA LEU A 291 12.48 15.41 23.25
C LEU A 291 13.45 14.28 23.66
N PHE A 292 14.74 14.56 23.82
CA PHE A 292 15.74 13.58 24.26
C PHE A 292 15.40 13.02 25.66
N SER A 293 15.10 13.92 26.61
CA SER A 293 14.76 13.57 27.99
C SER A 293 13.48 12.73 28.08
N GLU A 294 12.44 13.08 27.31
CA GLU A 294 11.20 12.31 27.26
C GLU A 294 11.44 10.88 26.76
N ASN A 295 12.32 10.69 25.77
CA ASN A 295 12.61 9.37 25.19
C ASN A 295 13.54 8.51 26.06
N LEU A 296 14.37 9.10 26.92
CA LEU A 296 15.13 8.37 27.94
C LEU A 296 14.24 7.72 29.01
N GLY A 297 13.01 8.22 29.19
CA GLY A 297 12.02 7.71 30.13
C GLY A 297 11.84 8.63 31.35
N ASN A 298 10.60 9.09 31.55
CA ASN A 298 10.18 10.09 32.55
C ASN A 298 10.35 9.71 34.04
N GLY A 299 11.24 8.79 34.41
CA GLY A 299 11.31 8.20 35.76
C GLY A 299 12.62 8.37 36.53
N MET A 300 13.73 8.73 35.89
CA MET A 300 15.01 8.99 36.58
C MET A 300 15.51 10.37 36.20
N ALA A 301 15.55 11.29 37.17
CA ALA A 301 16.37 12.47 37.02
C ALA A 301 17.82 12.00 36.90
N LEU A 302 18.43 12.17 35.72
CA LEU A 302 19.84 11.87 35.52
C LEU A 302 20.68 12.64 36.55
N PRO A 303 21.71 12.02 37.14
CA PRO A 303 22.69 12.74 37.95
C PRO A 303 23.22 13.97 37.19
N PRO A 304 23.50 15.10 37.88
CA PRO A 304 23.92 16.35 37.22
C PRO A 304 25.07 16.15 36.22
N ASP A 305 26.10 15.40 36.59
CA ASP A 305 27.27 15.14 35.76
C ASP A 305 26.93 14.34 34.49
N ILE A 306 25.99 13.39 34.59
CA ILE A 306 25.50 12.62 33.42
C ILE A 306 24.60 13.48 32.55
N LYS A 307 23.80 14.35 33.16
CA LYS A 307 22.91 15.26 32.45
C LYS A 307 23.68 16.20 31.53
N GLU A 308 24.82 16.73 31.95
CA GLU A 308 25.68 17.59 31.11
C GLU A 308 26.20 16.84 29.87
N ILE A 309 26.64 15.59 30.04
CA ILE A 309 27.08 14.75 28.93
C ILE A 309 25.90 14.41 28.01
N ALA A 310 24.75 14.04 28.58
CA ALA A 310 23.54 13.75 27.82
C ALA A 310 23.06 14.96 27.00
N MET A 311 23.15 16.18 27.53
CA MET A 311 22.87 17.41 26.79
C MET A 311 23.83 17.60 25.62
N SER A 312 25.12 17.27 25.81
CA SER A 312 26.13 17.32 24.75
C SER A 312 25.84 16.31 23.64
N VAL A 313 25.46 15.08 23.99
CA VAL A 313 25.01 14.05 23.03
C VAL A 313 23.76 14.52 22.26
N ALA A 314 22.77 15.10 22.94
CA ALA A 314 21.57 15.64 22.29
C ALA A 314 21.92 16.79 21.33
N LYS A 315 22.92 17.60 21.66
CA LYS A 315 23.40 18.69 20.80
C LYS A 315 24.04 18.17 19.50
N ILE A 316 24.81 17.08 19.56
CA ILE A 316 25.40 16.43 18.38
C ILE A 316 24.30 15.97 17.40
N CYS A 317 23.09 15.70 17.88
CA CYS A 317 21.97 15.33 17.01
C CYS A 317 21.42 16.47 16.14
N ALA A 318 22.01 17.68 16.23
CA ALA A 318 21.71 18.84 15.39
C ALA A 318 20.22 19.23 15.34
N GLY A 319 19.48 18.97 16.43
CA GLY A 319 18.06 19.26 16.52
C GLY A 319 17.16 18.37 15.65
N LEU A 320 17.66 17.29 15.05
CA LEU A 320 16.87 16.38 14.20
C LEU A 320 16.11 15.36 15.04
N PRO A 321 14.75 15.40 15.10
CA PRO A 321 13.95 14.50 15.93
C PRO A 321 14.29 13.01 15.77
N LEU A 322 14.50 12.52 14.56
CA LEU A 322 14.81 11.11 14.33
C LEU A 322 16.13 10.69 14.97
N GLY A 323 17.20 11.49 14.80
CA GLY A 323 18.49 11.23 15.43
C GLY A 323 18.42 11.30 16.95
N ILE A 324 17.73 12.33 17.48
CA ILE A 324 17.49 12.50 18.93
C ILE A 324 16.80 11.27 19.52
N ILE A 325 15.71 10.80 18.89
CA ILE A 325 14.92 9.65 19.36
C ILE A 325 15.76 8.37 19.29
N ALA A 326 16.49 8.13 18.21
CA ALA A 326 17.34 6.94 18.06
C ALA A 326 18.48 6.90 19.10
N MET A 327 19.08 8.06 19.39
CA MET A 327 20.12 8.19 20.41
C MET A 327 19.59 8.01 21.82
N ALA A 328 18.49 8.69 22.16
CA ALA A 328 17.84 8.54 23.46
C ALA A 328 17.37 7.10 23.68
N GLY A 329 16.80 6.45 22.65
CA GLY A 329 16.41 5.04 22.71
C GLY A 329 17.57 4.11 23.00
N GLY A 330 18.73 4.32 22.36
CA GLY A 330 19.95 3.56 22.62
C GLY A 330 20.63 3.86 23.97
N MET A 331 20.33 5.00 24.60
CA MET A 331 20.86 5.37 25.93
C MET A 331 19.86 5.11 27.07
N LYS A 332 18.69 4.56 26.75
CA LYS A 332 17.63 4.32 27.71
C LYS A 332 18.07 3.33 28.80
N GLY A 333 18.02 3.78 30.05
CA GLY A 333 18.41 2.97 31.22
C GLY A 333 19.92 2.92 31.49
N VAL A 334 20.74 3.61 30.70
CA VAL A 334 22.20 3.73 30.94
C VAL A 334 22.44 4.79 32.02
N ASN A 335 22.98 4.34 33.16
CA ASN A 335 23.24 5.19 34.33
C ASN A 335 24.74 5.34 34.67
N ASP A 336 25.63 4.66 33.94
CA ASP A 336 27.07 4.78 34.14
C ASP A 336 27.64 5.98 33.37
N ILE A 337 28.26 6.93 34.08
CA ILE A 337 28.90 8.10 33.50
C ILE A 337 30.02 7.75 32.51
N HIS A 338 30.71 6.63 32.71
CA HIS A 338 31.79 6.20 31.80
C HIS A 338 31.24 5.79 30.44
N GLU A 339 30.10 5.08 30.41
CA GLU A 339 29.41 4.76 29.16
C GLU A 339 28.94 6.03 28.43
N TRP A 340 28.43 7.02 29.16
CA TRP A 340 28.03 8.31 28.58
C TRP A 340 29.21 9.07 27.96
N ARG A 341 30.36 9.12 28.64
CA ARG A 341 31.59 9.76 28.11
C ARG A 341 32.10 9.05 26.86
N ASN A 342 32.15 7.71 26.90
CA ASN A 342 32.57 6.93 25.75
C ASN A 342 31.65 7.15 24.54
N VAL A 343 30.33 7.17 24.77
CA VAL A 343 29.35 7.47 23.71
C VAL A 343 29.56 8.86 23.11
N LEU A 344 29.82 9.87 23.93
CA LEU A 344 30.09 11.22 23.44
C LEU A 344 31.34 11.24 22.56
N GLU A 345 32.44 10.64 23.02
CA GLU A 345 33.70 10.57 22.28
C GLU A 345 33.56 9.83 20.95
N GLU A 346 32.92 8.65 20.94
CA GLU A 346 32.68 7.88 19.71
C GLU A 346 31.79 8.64 18.71
N LEU A 347 30.77 9.37 19.18
CA LEU A 347 29.92 10.20 18.33
C LEU A 347 30.69 11.37 17.71
N GLU A 348 31.53 12.04 18.49
CA GLU A 348 32.37 13.14 17.99
C GLU A 348 33.32 12.64 16.90
N MET A 349 33.95 11.48 17.11
CA MET A 349 34.79 10.85 16.08
C MET A 349 33.99 10.54 14.81
N CYS A 350 32.82 9.89 14.94
CA CYS A 350 31.98 9.54 13.78
C CYS A 350 31.61 10.77 12.93
N MET A 351 31.28 11.89 13.58
CA MET A 351 30.94 13.14 12.89
C MET A 351 32.14 13.76 12.17
N THR A 352 33.35 13.59 12.69
CA THR A 352 34.56 14.10 12.03
C THR A 352 34.95 13.30 10.80
N GLU A 353 34.72 11.99 10.79
CA GLU A 353 35.07 11.06 9.70
C GLU A 353 34.06 11.07 8.53
N GLN A 354 32.78 11.39 8.79
CA GLN A 354 31.68 11.27 7.82
C GLN A 354 31.17 12.61 7.26
N ARG A 355 32.00 13.66 7.23
CA ARG A 355 31.62 14.99 6.71
C ARG A 355 31.15 15.02 5.25
N ASP A 356 31.42 13.97 4.48
CA ASP A 356 31.08 13.88 3.05
C ASP A 356 29.75 13.15 2.76
N MET A 357 28.96 12.74 3.77
CA MET A 357 27.66 12.11 3.54
C MET A 357 26.55 13.15 3.25
N GLU A 358 25.71 12.88 2.25
CA GLU A 358 24.61 13.77 1.81
C GLU A 358 23.51 13.99 2.87
N ALA A 359 23.45 13.18 3.93
CA ALA A 359 22.46 13.29 4.99
C ALA A 359 23.09 13.37 6.39
N GLU A 360 23.05 14.55 7.01
CA GLU A 360 23.60 14.83 8.36
C GLU A 360 23.08 13.89 9.47
N VAL A 361 21.93 13.23 9.27
CA VAL A 361 21.35 12.30 10.24
C VAL A 361 21.97 10.90 10.18
N PHE A 362 22.55 10.48 9.04
CA PHE A 362 23.03 9.12 8.83
C PHE A 362 24.14 8.67 9.79
N PRO A 363 25.16 9.49 10.08
CA PRO A 363 26.19 9.11 11.05
C PRO A 363 25.59 8.73 12.40
N ILE A 364 24.56 9.47 12.84
CA ILE A 364 23.87 9.25 14.12
C ILE A 364 23.07 7.94 14.09
N LEU A 365 22.31 7.70 13.03
CA LEU A 365 21.52 6.47 12.89
C LEU A 365 22.44 5.23 12.83
N LYS A 366 23.53 5.36 12.07
CA LYS A 366 24.52 4.29 11.90
C LYS A 366 25.21 4.00 13.22
N PHE A 367 25.53 5.02 13.99
CA PHE A 367 26.06 4.86 15.34
C PHE A 367 25.08 4.12 16.26
N SER A 368 23.80 4.50 16.28
CA SER A 368 22.75 3.81 17.05
C SER A 368 22.64 2.32 16.68
N TYR A 369 22.76 1.98 15.38
CA TYR A 369 22.81 0.60 14.91
C TYR A 369 24.04 -0.19 15.42
N HIS A 370 25.24 0.41 15.40
CA HIS A 370 26.45 -0.26 15.89
C HIS A 370 26.38 -0.54 17.40
N ARG A 371 25.74 0.34 18.16
CA ARG A 371 25.54 0.20 19.61
C ARG A 371 24.58 -0.92 20.02
N LEU A 372 23.90 -1.57 19.08
CA LEU A 372 23.18 -2.81 19.39
C LEU A 372 24.10 -3.91 19.95
N GLN A 373 25.39 -3.88 19.58
CA GLN A 373 26.46 -4.79 20.06
C GLN A 373 26.07 -6.29 20.04
N ASP A 374 25.17 -6.66 19.14
CA ASP A 374 24.63 -8.00 18.97
C ASP A 374 24.48 -8.24 17.46
N ALA A 375 25.42 -8.99 16.89
CA ALA A 375 25.46 -9.26 15.45
C ALA A 375 24.16 -9.89 14.92
N LYS A 376 23.47 -10.70 15.75
CA LYS A 376 22.19 -11.30 15.35
C LYS A 376 21.08 -10.27 15.30
N LEU A 377 21.02 -9.39 16.30
CA LEU A 377 20.04 -8.31 16.34
C LEU A 377 20.25 -7.31 15.19
N GLN A 378 21.52 -7.01 14.91
CA GLN A 378 21.93 -6.19 13.77
C GLN A 378 21.51 -6.80 12.43
N LEU A 379 21.73 -8.10 12.23
CA LEU A 379 21.25 -8.81 11.05
C LEU A 379 19.72 -8.84 10.97
N CYS A 380 19.01 -9.02 12.10
CA CYS A 380 17.54 -8.93 12.12
C CYS A 380 17.04 -7.56 11.67
N PHE A 381 17.72 -6.48 12.09
CA PHE A 381 17.43 -5.12 11.62
C PHE A 381 17.65 -4.99 10.11
N LEU A 382 18.81 -5.41 9.59
CA LEU A 382 19.09 -5.34 8.15
C LEU A 382 18.11 -6.18 7.31
N TYR A 383 17.64 -7.31 7.85
CA TYR A 383 16.66 -8.17 7.18
C TYR A 383 15.33 -7.45 6.94
N CYS A 384 14.91 -6.53 7.82
CA CYS A 384 13.71 -5.72 7.61
C CYS A 384 13.80 -4.83 6.35
N ALA A 385 15.01 -4.46 5.91
CA ALA A 385 15.21 -3.64 4.71
C ALA A 385 14.90 -4.39 3.40
N LEU A 386 14.76 -5.72 3.45
CA LEU A 386 14.32 -6.53 2.30
C LEU A 386 12.91 -6.18 1.83
N TYR A 387 12.09 -5.55 2.68
CA TYR A 387 10.76 -5.10 2.32
C TYR A 387 10.79 -3.71 1.66
N PRO A 388 9.74 -3.36 0.89
CA PRO A 388 9.60 -2.02 0.32
C PRO A 388 9.56 -0.92 1.38
N GLU A 389 9.82 0.30 0.93
CA GLU A 389 9.63 1.51 1.73
C GLU A 389 8.20 1.60 2.29
N ASP A 390 8.10 2.08 3.53
CA ASP A 390 6.85 2.19 4.31
C ASP A 390 6.02 0.91 4.50
N PHE A 391 6.57 -0.26 4.17
CA PHE A 391 5.85 -1.51 4.27
C PHE A 391 5.63 -1.93 5.73
N LYS A 392 4.39 -2.31 6.06
CA LYS A 392 4.06 -2.93 7.35
C LYS A 392 4.35 -4.42 7.26
N ILE A 393 5.32 -4.88 8.03
CA ILE A 393 5.77 -6.28 8.05
C ILE A 393 5.07 -7.01 9.20
N GLU A 394 4.42 -8.13 8.93
CA GLU A 394 3.82 -8.96 9.97
C GLU A 394 4.94 -9.57 10.82
N ARG A 395 4.85 -9.45 12.16
CA ARG A 395 5.94 -9.90 13.02
C ARG A 395 6.20 -11.39 12.92
N ASP A 396 5.14 -12.19 12.86
CA ASP A 396 5.25 -13.64 12.90
C ASP A 396 5.85 -14.19 11.59
N GLU A 397 5.51 -13.57 10.45
CA GLU A 397 6.13 -13.82 9.14
C GLU A 397 7.65 -13.55 9.20
N LEU A 398 8.01 -12.35 9.65
CA LEU A 398 9.41 -11.93 9.76
C LEU A 398 10.22 -12.84 10.71
N ILE A 399 9.64 -13.21 11.86
CA ILE A 399 10.26 -14.13 12.81
C ILE A 399 10.43 -15.53 12.20
N GLY A 400 9.48 -15.98 11.36
CA GLY A 400 9.60 -17.20 10.59
C GLY A 400 10.89 -17.25 9.77
N TYR A 401 11.21 -16.15 9.07
CA TYR A 401 12.47 -16.07 8.33
C TYR A 401 13.70 -16.01 9.24
N PHE A 402 13.65 -15.30 10.37
CA PHE A 402 14.76 -15.29 11.33
C PHE A 402 15.09 -16.69 11.84
N ILE A 403 14.06 -17.52 12.02
CA ILE A 403 14.22 -18.92 12.40
C ILE A 403 14.85 -19.72 11.25
N ALA A 404 14.35 -19.58 10.03
CA ALA A 404 14.80 -20.33 8.86
C ALA A 404 16.24 -19.99 8.44
N GLU A 405 16.65 -18.73 8.61
CA GLU A 405 18.03 -18.26 8.40
C GLU A 405 19.01 -18.75 9.47
N GLY A 406 18.51 -19.22 10.61
CA GLY A 406 19.33 -19.64 11.75
C GLY A 406 19.75 -18.51 12.69
N LEU A 407 19.11 -17.33 12.58
CA LEU A 407 19.31 -16.26 13.56
C LEU A 407 18.81 -16.70 14.95
N ILE A 408 17.79 -17.57 15.00
CA ILE A 408 17.13 -18.08 16.22
C ILE A 408 17.25 -19.62 16.37
N ASP A 409 18.47 -20.12 16.58
CA ASP A 409 18.74 -21.58 16.58
C ASP A 409 18.69 -22.29 17.94
N ARG A 410 18.94 -21.60 19.06
CA ARG A 410 19.19 -22.25 20.37
C ARG A 410 17.94 -22.56 21.21
N ARG A 411 16.76 -22.74 20.61
CA ARG A 411 15.49 -22.95 21.35
C ARG A 411 14.86 -24.31 20.99
N LYS A 412 14.39 -25.01 22.03
CA LYS A 412 13.91 -26.40 21.94
C LYS A 412 12.53 -26.55 21.27
N SER A 413 11.65 -25.54 21.38
CA SER A 413 10.30 -25.58 20.81
C SER A 413 10.07 -24.47 19.80
N ARG A 414 9.13 -24.68 18.88
CA ARG A 414 8.70 -23.64 17.91
C ARG A 414 8.21 -22.39 18.63
N GLN A 415 7.38 -22.54 19.66
CA GLN A 415 6.90 -21.40 20.46
C GLN A 415 8.06 -20.60 21.07
N ALA A 416 9.05 -21.27 21.68
CA ALA A 416 10.20 -20.59 22.27
C ALA A 416 11.06 -19.85 21.23
N LYS A 417 11.09 -20.31 19.98
CA LYS A 417 11.73 -19.59 18.86
C LYS A 417 10.94 -18.32 18.52
N PHE A 418 9.62 -18.40 18.45
CA PHE A 418 8.76 -17.23 18.21
C PHE A 418 8.87 -16.20 19.33
N ASP A 419 8.82 -16.63 20.59
CA ASP A 419 8.97 -15.74 21.76
C ASP A 419 10.31 -15.00 21.74
N MET A 420 11.39 -15.71 21.37
CA MET A 420 12.71 -15.10 21.18
C MET A 420 12.70 -14.09 20.03
N GLY A 421 12.06 -14.40 18.90
CA GLY A 421 11.89 -13.48 17.78
C GLY A 421 11.13 -12.21 18.19
N HIS A 422 10.06 -12.33 18.95
CA HIS A 422 9.36 -11.17 19.51
C HIS A 422 10.25 -10.35 20.43
N THR A 423 11.11 -10.99 21.22
CA THR A 423 12.06 -10.29 22.09
C THR A 423 13.09 -9.50 21.29
N LEU A 424 13.64 -10.07 20.21
CA LEU A 424 14.56 -9.35 19.31
C LEU A 424 13.88 -8.12 18.68
N LEU A 425 12.67 -8.30 18.14
CA LEU A 425 11.91 -7.18 17.57
C LEU A 425 11.53 -6.12 18.63
N ASN A 426 11.18 -6.52 19.86
CA ASN A 426 10.95 -5.58 20.96
C ASN A 426 12.23 -4.80 21.31
N ARG A 427 13.42 -5.42 21.25
CA ARG A 427 14.70 -4.72 21.48
C ARG A 427 14.94 -3.65 20.41
N LEU A 428 14.67 -3.95 19.14
CA LEU A 428 14.77 -2.97 18.04
C LEU A 428 13.76 -1.82 18.18
N GLU A 429 12.52 -2.13 18.58
CA GLU A 429 11.49 -1.11 18.87
C GLU A 429 11.89 -0.23 20.07
N ASN A 430 12.41 -0.84 21.15
CA ASN A 430 12.85 -0.11 22.34
C ASN A 430 14.06 0.79 22.05
N ALA A 431 14.95 0.37 21.15
CA ALA A 431 16.04 1.20 20.63
C ALA A 431 15.56 2.25 19.61
N CYS A 432 14.26 2.30 19.31
CA CYS A 432 13.65 3.21 18.33
C CYS A 432 14.21 3.08 16.89
N LEU A 433 14.74 1.91 16.55
CA LEU A 433 15.21 1.57 15.20
C LEU A 433 14.07 1.03 14.32
N LEU A 434 13.04 0.45 14.93
CA LEU A 434 11.80 0.01 14.28
C LEU A 434 10.58 0.64 14.96
N GLU A 435 9.51 0.83 14.20
CA GLU A 435 8.22 1.31 14.68
C GLU A 435 7.23 0.16 14.83
N GLY A 436 6.70 -0.02 16.04
CA GLY A 436 5.64 -0.99 16.31
C GLY A 436 4.27 -0.47 15.87
N CYS A 437 3.50 -1.32 15.18
CA CYS A 437 2.14 -1.05 14.74
C CYS A 437 1.20 -2.18 15.20
N GLN A 438 -0.06 -1.86 15.48
CA GLN A 438 -1.09 -2.85 15.82
C GLN A 438 -2.31 -2.66 14.92
N SER A 439 -2.75 -3.74 14.26
CA SER A 439 -3.97 -3.79 13.45
C SER A 439 -4.59 -5.18 13.59
N ASP A 440 -5.91 -5.23 13.76
CA ASP A 440 -6.70 -6.47 13.71
C ASP A 440 -6.18 -7.60 14.61
N ARG A 441 -5.80 -7.24 15.85
CA ARG A 441 -5.18 -8.12 16.87
C ARG A 441 -3.81 -8.68 16.49
N LYS A 442 -3.29 -8.40 15.30
CA LYS A 442 -1.92 -8.71 14.89
C LYS A 442 -0.97 -7.56 15.19
N ARG A 443 0.29 -7.91 15.48
CA ARG A 443 1.38 -6.94 15.67
C ARG A 443 2.24 -6.88 14.41
N TRP A 444 2.62 -5.68 14.05
CA TRP A 444 3.38 -5.35 12.85
C TRP A 444 4.60 -4.52 13.25
N VAL A 445 5.64 -4.55 12.42
CA VAL A 445 6.78 -3.64 12.50
C VAL A 445 6.91 -2.87 11.19
N LYS A 446 7.41 -1.65 11.29
CA LYS A 446 7.71 -0.79 10.15
C LYS A 446 9.09 -0.19 10.34
N MET A 447 9.85 -0.09 9.25
CA MET A 447 11.13 0.61 9.23
C MET A 447 10.93 2.02 8.65
N HIS A 448 11.44 3.03 9.34
CA HIS A 448 11.42 4.42 8.88
C HIS A 448 12.27 4.57 7.60
N ASP A 449 11.88 5.44 6.67
CA ASP A 449 12.55 5.63 5.36
C ASP A 449 14.07 5.80 5.48
N LEU A 450 14.55 6.70 6.35
CA LEU A 450 15.97 6.95 6.61
C LEU A 450 16.69 5.78 7.29
N MET A 451 16.01 5.01 8.14
CA MET A 451 16.57 3.78 8.72
C MET A 451 16.76 2.72 7.64
N ARG A 452 15.81 2.63 6.70
CA ARG A 452 15.89 1.75 5.55
C ARG A 452 17.00 2.20 4.60
N GLU A 453 17.10 3.48 4.30
CA GLU A 453 18.15 4.06 3.45
C GLU A 453 19.54 3.74 3.99
N MET A 454 19.74 3.91 5.31
CA MET A 454 20.96 3.49 6.00
C MET A 454 21.20 1.97 5.91
N ALA A 455 20.17 1.15 6.13
CA ALA A 455 20.29 -0.31 6.03
C ALA A 455 20.66 -0.77 4.61
N LEU A 456 20.12 -0.11 3.58
CA LEU A 456 20.49 -0.35 2.18
C LEU A 456 21.95 0.01 1.92
N GLU A 457 22.45 1.11 2.48
CA GLU A 457 23.85 1.51 2.34
C GLU A 457 24.79 0.47 2.97
N ILE A 458 24.48 0.01 4.19
CA ILE A 458 25.25 -1.03 4.88
C ILE A 458 25.26 -2.33 4.06
N THR A 459 24.09 -2.77 3.60
CA THR A 459 23.92 -4.04 2.88
C THR A 459 24.38 -3.99 1.42
N ARG A 460 24.70 -2.82 0.88
CA ARG A 460 25.35 -2.71 -0.44
C ARG A 460 26.80 -3.18 -0.41
N VAL A 461 27.46 -3.07 0.75
CA VAL A 461 28.87 -3.42 0.94
C VAL A 461 29.02 -4.78 1.58
N SER A 462 28.49 -4.96 2.81
CA SER A 462 28.59 -6.22 3.56
C SER A 462 27.65 -6.22 4.76
N PRO A 463 26.79 -7.24 4.94
CA PRO A 463 26.55 -8.38 4.04
C PRO A 463 25.88 -7.93 2.74
N ARG A 464 26.20 -8.56 1.60
CA ARG A 464 25.78 -8.04 0.28
C ARG A 464 24.37 -8.47 -0.10
N PHE A 465 23.43 -7.52 -0.13
CA PHE A 465 22.03 -7.76 -0.51
C PHE A 465 21.69 -7.10 -1.84
N MET A 466 20.80 -7.73 -2.60
CA MET A 466 20.13 -7.10 -3.75
C MET A 466 18.64 -6.91 -3.41
N ILE A 467 18.25 -5.66 -3.17
CA ILE A 467 16.89 -5.30 -2.78
C ILE A 467 16.26 -4.50 -3.90
N LYS A 468 15.36 -5.14 -4.64
CA LYS A 468 14.54 -4.52 -5.71
C LYS A 468 13.05 -4.74 -5.43
N ALA A 469 12.62 -4.50 -4.19
CA ALA A 469 11.26 -4.72 -3.72
C ALA A 469 10.32 -3.55 -4.06
N GLY A 470 9.13 -3.83 -4.60
CA GLY A 470 8.09 -2.81 -4.82
C GLY A 470 8.35 -1.84 -5.98
N LEU A 471 9.25 -2.19 -6.89
CA LEU A 471 9.68 -1.34 -8.02
C LEU A 471 8.73 -1.40 -9.24
N GLN A 472 7.71 -2.27 -9.20
CA GLN A 472 6.82 -2.54 -10.34
C GLN A 472 7.57 -3.06 -11.57
N MET A 473 8.70 -3.76 -11.37
CA MET A 473 9.47 -4.37 -12.46
C MET A 473 8.65 -5.44 -13.18
N ARG A 474 8.79 -5.50 -14.51
CA ARG A 474 8.17 -6.54 -15.37
C ARG A 474 9.11 -7.71 -15.67
N LYS A 475 10.42 -7.51 -15.48
CA LYS A 475 11.45 -8.53 -15.68
C LYS A 475 12.32 -8.59 -14.44
N ILE A 476 12.94 -9.74 -14.20
CA ILE A 476 13.98 -9.88 -13.19
C ILE A 476 15.22 -9.03 -13.51
N PRO A 477 16.11 -8.80 -12.52
CA PRO A 477 17.43 -8.19 -12.75
C PRO A 477 18.24 -8.91 -13.84
N ASP A 478 19.05 -8.16 -14.57
CA ASP A 478 19.96 -8.69 -15.59
C ASP A 478 21.04 -9.57 -14.94
N GLU A 479 21.65 -10.48 -15.71
CA GLU A 479 22.65 -11.44 -15.20
C GLU A 479 23.79 -10.78 -14.42
N GLN A 480 24.21 -9.59 -14.83
CA GLN A 480 25.27 -8.80 -14.17
C GLN A 480 24.92 -8.33 -12.75
N ASP A 481 23.63 -8.25 -12.41
CA ASP A 481 23.19 -7.86 -11.07
C ASP A 481 23.29 -9.03 -10.07
N TRP A 482 23.36 -10.27 -10.56
CA TRP A 482 23.39 -11.50 -9.75
C TRP A 482 24.82 -11.87 -9.36
N MET A 483 25.41 -11.08 -8.46
CA MET A 483 26.79 -11.28 -7.99
C MET A 483 26.94 -12.56 -7.16
N GLU A 484 28.12 -13.21 -7.24
CA GLU A 484 28.38 -14.49 -6.56
C GLU A 484 28.39 -14.39 -5.03
N ASP A 485 28.68 -13.19 -4.51
CA ASP A 485 28.73 -12.89 -3.09
C ASP A 485 27.40 -12.35 -2.52
N LEU A 486 26.32 -12.34 -3.31
CA LEU A 486 24.99 -12.04 -2.81
C LEU A 486 24.54 -13.05 -1.76
N GLU A 487 24.18 -12.54 -0.59
CA GLU A 487 23.65 -13.34 0.51
C GLU A 487 22.12 -13.32 0.55
N LYS A 488 21.49 -12.21 0.15
CA LYS A 488 20.02 -12.05 0.17
C LYS A 488 19.51 -11.28 -1.02
N VAL A 489 18.41 -11.75 -1.59
CA VAL A 489 17.73 -11.12 -2.72
C VAL A 489 16.26 -10.93 -2.38
N SER A 490 15.76 -9.72 -2.59
CA SER A 490 14.33 -9.41 -2.47
C SER A 490 13.82 -8.77 -3.75
N LEU A 491 12.90 -9.46 -4.42
CA LEU A 491 12.15 -8.98 -5.58
C LEU A 491 10.64 -8.92 -5.27
N VAL A 492 10.31 -8.75 -3.99
CA VAL A 492 8.94 -8.73 -3.46
C VAL A 492 8.09 -7.64 -4.11
N MET A 493 6.79 -7.92 -4.30
CA MET A 493 5.80 -6.92 -4.76
C MET A 493 6.14 -6.26 -6.12
N ASN A 494 6.59 -7.05 -7.09
CA ASN A 494 6.76 -6.61 -8.46
C ASN A 494 5.71 -7.29 -9.38
N ARG A 495 5.96 -7.20 -10.69
CA ARG A 495 5.18 -7.86 -11.75
C ARG A 495 6.13 -8.68 -12.63
N ILE A 496 7.15 -9.28 -12.01
CA ILE A 496 8.24 -9.92 -12.74
C ILE A 496 7.78 -11.21 -13.41
N GLU A 497 8.30 -11.43 -14.60
CA GLU A 497 8.40 -12.74 -15.23
C GLU A 497 9.86 -13.18 -15.25
N VAL A 498 10.08 -14.49 -15.16
CA VAL A 498 11.43 -15.09 -15.28
C VAL A 498 11.57 -15.67 -16.70
N PRO A 499 12.43 -15.09 -17.55
CA PRO A 499 12.64 -15.60 -18.90
C PRO A 499 13.13 -17.06 -18.91
N PRO A 500 12.80 -17.85 -19.94
CA PRO A 500 13.40 -19.16 -20.14
C PRO A 500 14.93 -19.07 -20.24
N GLY A 501 15.64 -20.01 -19.61
CA GLY A 501 17.11 -20.06 -19.63
C GLY A 501 17.80 -19.19 -18.58
N THR A 502 17.08 -18.39 -17.80
CA THR A 502 17.70 -17.65 -16.68
C THR A 502 18.33 -18.63 -15.68
N SER A 503 19.62 -18.45 -15.39
CA SER A 503 20.37 -19.25 -14.43
C SER A 503 21.33 -18.36 -13.62
N PRO A 504 20.84 -17.62 -12.62
CA PRO A 504 21.65 -16.71 -11.84
C PRO A 504 22.64 -17.47 -10.96
N ARG A 505 23.92 -17.06 -10.99
CA ARG A 505 24.99 -17.73 -10.26
C ARG A 505 25.25 -17.09 -8.89
N CYS A 506 24.44 -17.45 -7.89
CA CYS A 506 24.56 -16.92 -6.52
C CYS A 506 24.76 -18.05 -5.50
N PRO A 507 25.97 -18.64 -5.41
CA PRO A 507 26.23 -19.80 -4.55
C PRO A 507 26.13 -19.49 -3.05
N ARG A 508 26.21 -18.21 -2.64
CA ARG A 508 26.09 -17.77 -1.24
C ARG A 508 24.69 -17.30 -0.86
N LEU A 509 23.75 -17.29 -1.80
CA LEU A 509 22.41 -16.78 -1.58
C LEU A 509 21.68 -17.66 -0.56
N SER A 510 21.37 -17.10 0.62
CA SER A 510 20.62 -17.78 1.67
C SER A 510 19.13 -17.44 1.65
N THR A 511 18.78 -16.22 1.22
CA THR A 511 17.38 -15.74 1.17
C THR A 511 17.02 -15.29 -0.24
N LEU A 512 15.89 -15.76 -0.75
CA LEU A 512 15.25 -15.24 -1.97
C LEU A 512 13.75 -14.99 -1.72
N LEU A 513 13.36 -13.72 -1.73
CA LEU A 513 11.98 -13.29 -1.52
C LEU A 513 11.34 -12.89 -2.85
N LEU A 514 10.35 -13.66 -3.31
CA LEU A 514 9.61 -13.47 -4.56
C LEU A 514 8.10 -13.29 -4.33
N GLN A 515 7.66 -13.16 -3.08
CA GLN A 515 6.25 -13.08 -2.75
C GLN A 515 5.57 -11.84 -3.33
N ARG A 516 4.24 -11.96 -3.52
CA ARG A 516 3.37 -10.92 -4.07
C ARG A 516 3.73 -10.51 -5.51
N ASN A 517 4.22 -11.47 -6.30
CA ASN A 517 4.37 -11.35 -7.75
C ASN A 517 3.26 -12.14 -8.45
N TRP A 518 2.05 -11.59 -8.53
CA TRP A 518 0.88 -12.30 -9.07
C TRP A 518 1.00 -12.70 -10.55
N PHE A 519 1.85 -12.02 -11.33
CA PHE A 519 2.11 -12.37 -12.74
C PHE A 519 3.19 -13.45 -12.90
N LEU A 520 3.85 -13.86 -11.81
CA LEU A 520 4.84 -14.92 -11.85
C LEU A 520 4.10 -16.27 -11.90
N GLU A 521 3.99 -16.84 -13.09
CA GLU A 521 3.30 -18.12 -13.32
C GLU A 521 4.24 -19.33 -13.34
N ARG A 522 5.50 -19.12 -13.74
CA ARG A 522 6.49 -20.18 -13.90
C ARG A 522 7.89 -19.65 -13.59
N ILE A 523 8.73 -20.51 -13.03
CA ILE A 523 10.17 -20.29 -12.88
C ILE A 523 10.86 -21.42 -13.65
N PRO A 524 11.89 -21.16 -14.48
CA PRO A 524 12.58 -22.21 -15.20
C PRO A 524 13.43 -23.07 -14.25
N ASN A 525 13.57 -24.37 -14.55
CA ASN A 525 14.43 -25.29 -13.80
C ASN A 525 15.88 -24.78 -13.66
N SER A 526 16.38 -24.04 -14.66
CA SER A 526 17.73 -23.46 -14.61
C SER A 526 17.94 -22.41 -13.50
N PHE A 527 16.87 -21.85 -12.93
CA PHE A 527 16.94 -20.70 -12.03
C PHE A 527 17.61 -21.02 -10.68
N PHE A 528 17.38 -22.22 -10.14
CA PHE A 528 17.87 -22.58 -8.80
C PHE A 528 19.19 -23.37 -8.81
N VAL A 529 19.68 -23.78 -9.99
CA VAL A 529 20.84 -24.69 -10.16
C VAL A 529 22.09 -24.23 -9.40
N HIS A 530 22.30 -22.91 -9.30
CA HIS A 530 23.49 -22.31 -8.70
C HIS A 530 23.25 -21.65 -7.34
N MET A 531 22.14 -21.99 -6.65
CA MET A 531 21.73 -21.40 -5.37
C MET A 531 21.78 -22.41 -4.21
N ARG A 532 22.83 -23.23 -4.11
CA ARG A 532 22.90 -24.37 -3.16
C ARG A 532 22.83 -23.98 -1.68
N ALA A 533 23.15 -22.72 -1.34
CA ALA A 533 23.07 -22.21 0.02
C ALA A 533 21.67 -21.68 0.40
N LEU A 534 20.68 -21.74 -0.50
CA LEU A 534 19.36 -21.15 -0.29
C LEU A 534 18.65 -21.85 0.86
N ARG A 535 18.30 -21.08 1.90
CA ARG A 535 17.58 -21.51 3.11
C ARG A 535 16.14 -21.05 3.11
N VAL A 536 15.92 -19.83 2.65
CA VAL A 536 14.61 -19.20 2.61
C VAL A 536 14.25 -18.89 1.16
N LEU A 537 13.18 -19.50 0.69
CA LEU A 537 12.50 -19.13 -0.55
C LEU A 537 11.06 -18.76 -0.19
N ASP A 538 10.58 -17.61 -0.62
CA ASP A 538 9.17 -17.25 -0.45
C ASP A 538 8.51 -16.95 -1.79
N LEU A 539 7.57 -17.82 -2.17
CA LEU A 539 6.76 -17.74 -3.40
C LEU A 539 5.30 -17.38 -3.11
N SER A 540 4.98 -16.93 -1.89
CA SER A 540 3.60 -16.64 -1.47
C SER A 540 2.96 -15.58 -2.35
N HIS A 541 1.65 -15.72 -2.62
CA HIS A 541 0.92 -14.77 -3.47
C HIS A 541 1.51 -14.59 -4.89
N THR A 542 2.00 -15.68 -5.47
CA THR A 542 2.31 -15.80 -6.91
C THR A 542 1.24 -16.64 -7.61
N SER A 543 1.27 -16.71 -8.95
CA SER A 543 0.37 -17.59 -9.74
C SER A 543 1.08 -18.85 -10.19
N ILE A 544 2.13 -19.28 -9.49
CA ILE A 544 2.92 -20.45 -9.84
C ILE A 544 2.06 -21.71 -9.67
N GLY A 545 1.78 -22.38 -10.79
CA GLY A 545 1.01 -23.64 -10.79
C GLY A 545 1.86 -24.87 -10.51
N ASN A 546 3.13 -24.86 -10.91
CA ASN A 546 4.08 -25.96 -10.71
C ASN A 546 5.43 -25.42 -10.26
N LEU A 547 5.98 -26.03 -9.21
CA LEU A 547 7.31 -25.74 -8.71
C LEU A 547 8.39 -26.38 -9.60
N PRO A 548 9.54 -25.72 -9.83
CA PRO A 548 10.63 -26.29 -10.62
C PRO A 548 11.25 -27.53 -9.98
N ASP A 549 11.58 -28.54 -10.78
CA ASP A 549 12.11 -29.82 -10.27
C ASP A 549 13.41 -29.64 -9.48
N THR A 550 14.23 -28.68 -9.90
CA THR A 550 15.52 -28.33 -9.26
C THR A 550 15.39 -27.79 -7.85
N LEU A 551 14.18 -27.44 -7.39
CA LEU A 551 13.97 -27.12 -5.97
C LEU A 551 14.24 -28.31 -5.06
N SER A 552 14.05 -29.54 -5.57
CA SER A 552 14.38 -30.77 -4.83
C SER A 552 15.89 -30.95 -4.60
N ASP A 553 16.73 -30.28 -5.39
CA ASP A 553 18.19 -30.30 -5.25
C ASP A 553 18.71 -29.32 -4.18
N LEU A 554 17.84 -28.49 -3.61
CA LEU A 554 18.21 -27.48 -2.61
C LEU A 554 18.25 -28.08 -1.20
N GLU A 555 19.32 -28.80 -0.89
CA GLU A 555 19.52 -29.46 0.42
C GLU A 555 19.49 -28.50 1.63
N SER A 556 19.84 -27.22 1.41
CA SER A 556 19.87 -26.20 2.47
C SER A 556 18.51 -25.56 2.75
N LEU A 557 17.47 -25.84 1.95
CA LEU A 557 16.18 -25.16 2.02
C LEU A 557 15.43 -25.55 3.30
N THR A 558 15.17 -24.57 4.17
CA THR A 558 14.48 -24.76 5.46
C THR A 558 13.10 -24.11 5.52
N ALA A 559 12.82 -23.16 4.62
CA ALA A 559 11.51 -22.53 4.45
C ALA A 559 11.20 -22.31 2.97
N LEU A 560 10.00 -22.73 2.55
CA LEU A 560 9.41 -22.57 1.22
C LEU A 560 8.02 -21.97 1.33
#